data_AF-A0A5R8VFV1-F1
#
_entry.id   AF-A0A5R8VFV1-F1
#
_cell.length_a   1.000
_cell.length_b   1.000
_cell.length_c   1.000
_cell.angle_alpha   90.00
_cell.angle_beta   90.00
_cell.angle_gamma   90.00
#
_symmetry.space_group_name_H-M   'P 1'
#
loop_
_entity.id
_entity.type
_entity.pdbx_description
1 polymer ?
#
loop_
_entity_poly.entity_id
_entity_poly.type
_entity_poly.pdbx_seq_one_letter_code
_entity_poly.pdbx_strand_id
1 'polypeptide(L)' 'MPSDGQDYPNDADRLRRGAAQRFKEAELPLAKLWTYYYGIGGDLDEMSLDAYLHEALDIPAVQVTLVATAMAEMTEGDLL' A
#
# COMPACT_ATOMS: atom_id res chain seq x y z
N MET A 1 -20.79 -3.17 28.58
CA MET A 1 -19.51 -3.62 28.00
C MET A 1 -19.78 -3.90 26.53
N PRO A 2 -19.40 -3.05 25.57
CA PRO A 2 -19.42 -3.45 24.17
C PRO A 2 -18.14 -4.22 23.83
N SER A 3 -18.32 -5.30 23.10
CA SER A 3 -17.27 -6.21 22.63
C SER A 3 -16.52 -5.54 21.46
N ASP A 4 -15.26 -5.19 21.68
CA ASP A 4 -14.39 -4.63 20.63
C ASP A 4 -13.82 -5.78 19.80
N GLY A 5 -14.68 -6.34 18.96
CA GLY A 5 -14.29 -7.14 17.81
C GLY A 5 -14.60 -6.31 16.57
N GLN A 6 -13.92 -5.17 16.42
CA GLN A 6 -14.09 -4.35 15.23
C GLN A 6 -13.44 -5.08 14.06
N ASP A 7 -14.29 -5.71 13.27
CA ASP A 7 -14.01 -6.30 11.97
C ASP A 7 -13.35 -5.22 11.07
N TYR A 8 -12.04 -5.33 10.82
CA TYR A 8 -11.26 -4.49 9.89
C TYR A 8 -11.22 -4.96 8.41
N PRO A 9 -12.03 -5.92 7.88
CA PRO A 9 -11.78 -6.43 6.55
C PRO A 9 -12.11 -5.44 5.43
N ASN A 10 -12.88 -4.37 5.70
CA ASN A 10 -13.30 -3.45 4.65
C ASN A 10 -12.35 -2.27 4.39
N ASP A 11 -11.48 -1.93 5.35
CA ASP A 11 -10.52 -0.83 5.19
C ASP A 11 -9.31 -1.27 4.36
N ALA A 12 -8.81 -2.48 4.58
CA ALA A 12 -7.69 -3.05 3.82
C ALA A 12 -8.05 -3.19 2.33
N ASP A 13 -9.25 -3.69 2.01
CA ASP A 13 -9.75 -3.79 0.64
C ASP A 13 -9.89 -2.42 -0.05
N ARG A 14 -10.36 -1.42 0.70
CA ARG A 14 -10.49 -0.04 0.17
C ARG A 14 -9.13 0.61 -0.05
N LEU A 15 -8.20 0.41 0.87
CA LEU A 15 -6.82 0.87 0.75
C LEU A 15 -6.11 0.17 -0.42
N ARG A 16 -6.32 -1.13 -0.60
CA ARG A 16 -5.77 -1.91 -1.71
C ARG A 16 -6.20 -1.38 -3.07
N ARG A 17 -7.52 -1.26 -3.28
CA ARG A 17 -8.06 -0.70 -4.53
C ARG A 17 -7.57 0.72 -4.78
N GLY A 18 -7.51 1.54 -3.73
CA GLY A 18 -7.00 2.90 -3.80
C GLY A 18 -5.50 2.99 -4.11
N ALA A 19 -4.69 2.03 -3.65
CA ALA A 19 -3.25 1.98 -3.89
C ALA A 19 -2.94 1.53 -5.33
N ALA A 20 -3.56 0.43 -5.78
CA ALA A 20 -3.37 -0.07 -7.15
C ALA A 20 -3.78 0.96 -8.22
N GLN A 21 -4.87 1.68 -7.97
CA GLN A 21 -5.35 2.74 -8.87
C GLN A 21 -4.37 3.93 -8.94
N ARG A 22 -3.91 4.44 -7.79
CA ARG A 22 -2.92 5.52 -7.73
C ARG A 22 -1.59 5.15 -8.36
N PHE A 23 -1.13 3.91 -8.19
CA PHE A 23 0.10 3.43 -8.84
C PHE A 23 0.01 3.50 -10.36
N LYS A 24 -1.12 3.06 -10.92
CA LYS A 24 -1.39 3.11 -12.37
C LYS A 24 -1.45 4.55 -12.90
N GLU A 25 -1.97 5.49 -12.10
CA GLU A 25 -2.10 6.89 -12.50
C GLU A 25 -0.81 7.71 -12.32
N ALA A 26 0.01 7.39 -11.31
CA ALA A 26 1.21 8.15 -10.99
C ALA A 26 2.45 7.71 -11.80
N GLU A 27 2.34 6.65 -12.62
CA GLU A 27 3.46 6.04 -13.37
C GLU A 27 4.73 5.84 -12.52
N LEU A 28 4.54 5.56 -11.22
CA LEU A 28 5.64 5.49 -10.28
C LEU A 28 6.49 4.24 -10.56
N PRO A 29 7.83 4.35 -10.65
CA PRO A 29 8.66 3.18 -10.80
C PRO A 29 8.56 2.30 -9.56
N LEU A 30 8.22 1.02 -9.75
CA LEU A 30 8.04 0.02 -8.69
C LEU A 30 9.21 0.03 -7.70
N ALA A 31 10.45 -0.01 -8.21
CA ALA A 31 11.66 0.00 -7.39
C ALA A 31 11.73 1.22 -6.45
N LYS A 32 11.24 2.40 -6.89
CA LYS A 32 11.23 3.61 -6.06
C LYS A 32 10.20 3.49 -4.95
N LEU A 33 8.97 3.08 -5.28
CA LEU A 33 7.92 2.81 -4.29
C LEU A 33 8.38 1.77 -3.27
N TRP A 34 8.95 0.65 -3.74
CA TRP A 34 9.49 -0.41 -2.91
C TRP A 34 10.59 0.10 -1.97
N THR A 35 11.54 0.87 -2.48
CA THR A 35 12.62 1.46 -1.67
C THR A 35 12.08 2.34 -0.55
N TYR A 36 11.08 3.18 -0.83
CA TYR A 36 10.49 4.06 0.17
C TYR A 36 9.66 3.28 1.19
N TYR A 37 8.82 2.37 0.71
CA TYR A 37 8.04 1.46 1.54
C TYR A 37 8.94 0.65 2.50
N TYR A 38 10.06 0.11 2.00
CA TYR A 38 11.04 -0.60 2.81
C TYR A 38 11.68 0.33 3.85
N GLY A 39 11.99 1.57 3.46
CA GLY A 39 12.54 2.60 4.36
C GLY A 39 11.62 3.00 5.52
N ILE A 40 10.30 2.90 5.37
CA ILE A 40 9.32 3.21 6.42
C ILE A 40 8.92 1.99 7.27
N GLY A 41 9.57 0.83 7.07
CA GLY A 41 9.32 -0.39 7.85
C GLY A 41 8.58 -1.49 7.08
N GLY A 42 8.53 -1.40 5.76
CA GLY A 42 8.06 -2.47 4.89
C GLY A 42 8.96 -3.71 4.94
N ASP A 43 8.34 -4.89 4.91
CA ASP A 43 9.03 -6.19 4.99
C ASP A 43 8.82 -7.04 3.72
N LEU A 44 7.98 -6.58 2.79
CA LEU A 44 7.76 -7.26 1.51
C LEU A 44 8.94 -7.03 0.57
N ASP A 45 9.32 -8.09 -0.14
CA ASP A 45 10.22 -8.00 -1.29
C ASP A 45 9.52 -7.32 -2.48
N GLU A 46 10.32 -6.87 -3.45
CA GLU A 46 9.84 -6.13 -4.62
C GLU A 46 8.83 -6.94 -5.46
N MET A 47 9.01 -8.26 -5.56
CA MET A 47 8.12 -9.14 -6.32
C MET A 47 6.77 -9.35 -5.61
N SER A 48 6.78 -9.51 -4.29
CA SER A 48 5.56 -9.57 -3.48
C SER A 48 4.78 -8.26 -3.54
N LEU A 49 5.48 -7.12 -3.55
CA LEU A 49 4.85 -5.81 -3.72
C LEU A 49 4.24 -5.65 -5.12
N ASP A 50 4.97 -6.05 -6.16
CA ASP A 50 4.44 -6.08 -7.54
C ASP A 50 3.16 -6.91 -7.64
N ALA A 51 3.17 -8.13 -7.10
CA ALA A 51 2.03 -9.02 -7.11
C ALA A 51 0.84 -8.42 -6.34
N TYR A 52 1.08 -7.72 -5.23
CA TYR A 52 0.03 -7.01 -4.50
C TYR A 52 -0.60 -5.88 -5.33
N LEU A 53 0.23 -5.07 -5.99
CA LEU A 53 -0.21 -3.96 -6.85
C LEU A 53 -0.98 -4.44 -8.08
N HIS A 54 -0.63 -5.62 -8.59
CA HIS A 54 -1.36 -6.31 -9.65
C HIS A 54 -2.57 -7.10 -9.16
N GLU A 55 -2.97 -6.93 -7.90
CA GLU A 55 -4.10 -7.63 -7.30
C GLU A 55 -3.96 -9.17 -7.30
N ALA A 56 -2.73 -9.67 -7.51
CA ALA A 56 -2.38 -11.08 -7.60
C ALA A 56 -1.95 -11.71 -6.26
N LEU A 57 -1.67 -10.88 -5.24
CA LEU A 57 -1.28 -11.31 -3.89
C LEU A 57 -1.99 -10.50 -2.80
N ASP A 58 -2.52 -11.19 -1.80
CA ASP A 58 -3.00 -10.57 -0.56
C ASP A 58 -1.88 -10.42 0.46
N ILE A 59 -1.78 -9.24 1.06
CA ILE A 59 -0.77 -8.91 2.07
C ILE A 59 -1.45 -8.49 3.38
N PRO A 60 -0.76 -8.58 4.53
CA PRO A 60 -1.31 -8.16 5.81
C PRO A 60 -1.77 -6.69 5.80
N ALA A 61 -2.84 -6.36 6.54
CA ALA A 61 -3.39 -5.00 6.60
C ALA A 61 -2.35 -3.93 7.03
N VAL A 62 -1.38 -4.31 7.86
CA VAL A 62 -0.24 -3.45 8.22
C VAL A 62 0.62 -3.10 7.00
N GLN A 63 0.87 -4.06 6.11
CA GLN A 63 1.62 -3.84 4.88
C GLN A 63 0.82 -3.01 3.88
N VAL A 64 -0.49 -3.26 3.76
CA VAL A 64 -1.41 -2.45 2.95
C VAL A 64 -1.35 -0.98 3.37
N THR A 65 -1.33 -0.72 4.67
CA THR A 65 -1.29 0.64 5.23
C THR A 65 0.04 1.32 4.90
N LEU A 66 1.16 0.63 5.08
CA LEU A 66 2.49 1.14 4.73
C LEU A 66 2.62 1.45 3.24
N VAL A 67 2.12 0.59 2.35
CA VAL A 67 2.12 0.84 0.90
C VAL A 67 1.27 2.07 0.57
N ALA A 68 0.09 2.20 1.18
CA ALA A 68 -0.77 3.36 0.99
C ALA A 68 -0.11 4.66 1.48
N THR A 69 0.57 4.64 2.63
CA THR A 69 1.35 5.77 3.15
C THR A 69 2.50 6.13 2.21
N ALA A 70 3.30 5.15 1.78
CA ALA A 70 4.40 5.38 0.85
C ALA A 70 3.93 6.05 -0.45
N MET A 71 2.82 5.57 -1.02
CA MET A 71 2.23 6.18 -2.19
C MET A 71 1.74 7.61 -1.93
N ALA A 72 0.99 7.82 -0.85
CA ALA A 72 0.44 9.12 -0.50
C ALA A 72 1.57 10.17 -0.40
N GLU A 73 2.60 9.89 0.38
CA GLU A 73 3.77 10.76 0.55
C GLU A 73 4.50 11.02 -0.78
N MET A 74 4.62 10.01 -1.64
CA MET A 74 5.26 10.14 -2.94
C MET A 74 4.46 10.99 -3.94
N THR A 75 3.12 10.93 -3.90
CA THR A 75 2.25 11.76 -4.74
C THR A 75 1.98 13.15 -4.15
N GLU A 76 1.93 13.29 -2.82
CA GLU A 76 1.81 14.59 -2.15
C GLU A 76 3.10 15.41 -2.29
N GLY A 77 4.26 14.75 -2.34
CA GLY A 77 5.54 15.39 -2.62
C GLY A 77 5.69 15.96 -4.04
N ASP A 78 4.79 15.63 -4.97
CA ASP A 78 4.78 16.15 -6.36
C ASP A 78 3.87 17.40 -6.53
N LEU A 79 3.08 17.75 -5.50
CA LEU A 79 2.08 18.82 -5.53
C LEU A 79 2.57 20.18 -4.97
N LEU A 80 3.87 20.37 -4.75
CA LEU A 80 4.46 21.64 -4.25
C LEU A 80 5.44 22.28 -5.24
#